data_AF-A0A914UXI9-F1
#
_entry.id   AF-A0A914UXI9-F1
#
_cell.length_a   1.000
_cell.length_b   1.000
_cell.length_c   1.000
_cell.angle_alpha   90.00
_cell.angle_beta   90.00
_cell.angle_gamma   90.00
#
_symmetry.space_group_name_H-M   'P 1'
#
loop_
_entity.id
_entity.type
_entity.pdbx_description
1 polymer ?
#
loop_
_entity_poly.entity_id
_entity_poly.type
_entity_poly.pdbx_seq_one_letter_code
_entity_poly.pdbx_strand_id
1 'polypeptide(L)'
;MELNDNKAGMVGLDKDHINAIIRENTNANYQKHQEKRDQRIQERITRNQRLLESFTPEQISAAERRMDALVDEIEQSRDLSRTIVHVDMDAFYAAVEMRDNPDLRNIPMAVGGDHMLSTSNYAARKFGVRAAMPGFIARKLCPQLTIVPCDFDKYRAASKRVQQVFAQYDPDFSMGSLDEAYLDLTDCLKQRSQSDQKQHEHERMRYSGDCLCRLPRSSVMNAEDEVTVSMCSRCKRNETAIRDKISFGNSVEDVVAEMRFKIEQATGLTASA
;
A
#
# COMPACT_ATOMS: atom_id res chain seq x y z
N MET A 1 -11.99 -16.59 -12.45
CA MET A 1 -10.88 -15.74 -11.93
C MET A 1 -10.65 -14.65 -12.93
N GLU A 2 -11.35 -13.54 -12.79
CA GLU A 2 -11.12 -12.38 -13.62
C GLU A 2 -10.11 -11.45 -12.95
N LEU A 3 -9.37 -10.73 -13.77
CA LEU A 3 -8.56 -9.61 -13.34
C LEU A 3 -9.48 -8.54 -12.74
N ASN A 4 -9.27 -8.32 -11.45
CA ASN A 4 -9.75 -7.15 -10.73
C ASN A 4 -8.59 -6.15 -10.73
N ASP A 5 -8.78 -5.06 -11.47
CA ASP A 5 -7.84 -3.97 -11.68
C ASP A 5 -8.03 -2.81 -10.70
N ASN A 6 -8.92 -2.94 -9.70
CA ASN A 6 -9.13 -1.94 -8.65
C ASN A 6 -7.92 -1.80 -7.68
N LYS A 7 -6.76 -2.38 -8.02
CA LYS A 7 -5.54 -2.29 -7.23
C LYS A 7 -4.63 -1.19 -7.79
N ALA A 8 -4.01 -0.42 -6.91
CA ALA A 8 -3.08 0.64 -7.28
C ALA A 8 -2.00 0.15 -8.27
N GLY A 9 -1.82 0.87 -9.37
CA GLY A 9 -0.84 0.55 -10.42
C GLY A 9 -1.31 -0.48 -11.46
N MET A 10 -2.61 -0.79 -11.53
CA MET A 10 -3.19 -1.73 -12.50
C MET A 10 -4.25 -1.11 -13.43
N VAL A 11 -4.38 0.21 -13.43
CA VAL A 11 -5.34 0.94 -14.28
C VAL A 11 -4.91 0.87 -15.74
N GLY A 12 -5.86 0.63 -16.66
CA GLY A 12 -5.65 0.69 -18.10
C GLY A 12 -5.04 -0.57 -18.73
N LEU A 13 -5.05 -1.70 -18.02
CA LEU A 13 -4.56 -2.98 -18.55
C LEU A 13 -5.58 -3.62 -19.49
N ASP A 14 -5.07 -4.36 -20.49
CA ASP A 14 -5.90 -5.21 -21.36
C ASP A 14 -6.42 -6.42 -20.57
N LYS A 15 -7.62 -6.27 -20.01
CA LYS A 15 -8.27 -7.29 -19.19
C LYS A 15 -8.55 -8.55 -19.98
N ASP A 16 -8.93 -8.43 -21.25
CA ASP A 16 -9.33 -9.57 -22.06
C ASP A 16 -8.14 -10.48 -22.34
N HIS A 17 -7.00 -9.89 -22.73
CA HIS A 17 -5.75 -10.62 -22.92
C HIS A 17 -5.28 -11.29 -21.62
N ILE A 18 -5.25 -10.55 -20.50
CA ILE A 18 -4.81 -11.10 -19.21
C ILE A 18 -5.75 -12.23 -18.76
N ASN A 19 -7.06 -12.05 -18.90
CA ASN A 19 -8.05 -13.05 -18.54
C ASN A 19 -8.00 -14.29 -19.44
N ALA A 20 -7.63 -14.15 -20.72
CA ALA A 20 -7.41 -15.29 -21.61
C ALA A 20 -6.25 -16.15 -21.09
N ILE A 21 -5.09 -15.53 -20.79
CA ILE A 21 -3.93 -16.24 -20.26
C ILE A 21 -4.27 -16.93 -18.92
N ILE A 22 -4.96 -16.23 -18.02
CA ILE A 22 -5.37 -16.82 -16.72
C ILE A 22 -6.27 -18.04 -16.96
N ARG A 23 -7.25 -17.95 -17.87
CA ARG A 23 -8.18 -19.04 -18.18
C ARG A 23 -7.44 -20.26 -18.76
N GLU A 24 -6.58 -20.06 -19.75
CA GLU A 24 -5.80 -21.11 -20.40
C GLU A 24 -4.86 -21.86 -19.45
N ASN A 25 -4.39 -21.17 -18.39
CA ASN A 25 -3.47 -21.73 -17.41
C ASN A 25 -4.15 -22.12 -16.08
N THR A 26 -5.48 -22.08 -16.00
CA THR A 26 -6.22 -22.54 -14.82
C THR A 26 -6.62 -24.00 -14.97
N ASN A 27 -6.32 -24.83 -13.96
CA ASN A 27 -6.66 -26.25 -14.03
C ASN A 27 -8.18 -26.49 -13.91
N ALA A 28 -8.65 -27.59 -14.52
CA ALA A 28 -10.07 -27.93 -14.59
C ALA A 28 -10.73 -28.16 -13.21
N ASN A 29 -10.00 -28.66 -12.22
CA ASN A 29 -10.53 -28.87 -10.88
C ASN A 29 -10.85 -27.55 -10.17
N TYR A 30 -9.93 -26.60 -10.27
CA TYR A 30 -10.10 -25.26 -9.72
C TYR A 30 -11.16 -24.49 -10.50
N GLN A 31 -11.23 -24.65 -11.82
CA GLN A 31 -12.30 -24.08 -12.63
C GLN A 31 -13.67 -24.57 -12.16
N LYS A 32 -13.87 -25.90 -12.03
CA LYS A 32 -15.11 -26.48 -11.49
C LYS A 32 -15.43 -25.99 -10.08
N HIS A 33 -14.42 -25.78 -9.24
CA HIS A 33 -14.61 -25.21 -7.91
C HIS A 33 -15.10 -23.75 -7.98
N GLN A 34 -14.56 -22.93 -8.89
CA GLN A 34 -15.06 -21.57 -9.11
C GLN A 34 -16.48 -21.57 -9.66
N GLU A 35 -16.79 -22.39 -10.67
CA GLU A 35 -18.13 -22.52 -11.23
C GLU A 35 -19.17 -22.90 -10.15
N LYS A 36 -18.84 -23.83 -9.24
CA LYS A 36 -19.71 -24.17 -8.10
C LYS A 36 -19.89 -23.01 -7.12
N ARG A 37 -18.86 -22.19 -6.89
CA ARG A 37 -18.97 -20.99 -6.04
C ARG A 37 -19.85 -19.94 -6.70
N ASP A 38 -19.66 -19.70 -7.99
CA ASP A 38 -20.44 -18.75 -8.77
C ASP A 38 -21.91 -19.17 -8.83
N GLN A 39 -22.18 -20.48 -9.00
CA GLN A 39 -23.53 -21.03 -8.91
C GLN A 39 -24.18 -20.74 -7.55
N ARG A 40 -23.48 -20.99 -6.43
CA ARG A 40 -24.00 -20.70 -5.08
C ARG A 40 -24.30 -19.22 -4.89
N ILE A 41 -23.44 -18.35 -5.41
CA ILE A 41 -23.66 -16.90 -5.36
C ILE A 41 -24.90 -16.54 -6.18
N GLN A 42 -25.02 -17.08 -7.38
CA GLN A 42 -26.18 -16.83 -8.26
C GLN A 42 -27.48 -17.32 -7.64
N GLU A 43 -27.49 -18.52 -7.05
CA GLU A 43 -28.63 -19.06 -6.31
C GLU A 43 -29.04 -18.13 -5.15
N ARG A 44 -28.06 -17.57 -4.42
CA ARG A 44 -28.33 -16.59 -3.35
C ARG A 44 -28.89 -15.28 -3.91
N ILE A 45 -28.37 -14.78 -5.03
CA ILE A 45 -28.88 -13.58 -5.70
C ILE A 45 -30.32 -13.80 -6.12
N THR A 46 -30.62 -14.90 -6.83
CA THR A 46 -31.98 -15.22 -7.27
C THR A 46 -32.93 -15.39 -6.09
N ARG A 47 -32.49 -16.05 -5.01
CA ARG A 47 -33.29 -16.15 -3.78
C ARG A 47 -33.60 -14.77 -3.20
N ASN A 48 -32.59 -13.90 -3.11
CA ASN A 48 -32.78 -12.55 -2.58
C ASN A 48 -33.69 -11.70 -3.47
N GLN A 49 -33.58 -11.81 -4.80
CA GLN A 49 -34.47 -11.12 -5.75
C GLN A 49 -35.94 -11.55 -5.56
N ARG A 50 -36.20 -12.86 -5.45
CA ARG A 50 -37.56 -13.37 -5.16
C ARG A 50 -38.09 -12.88 -3.81
N LEU A 51 -37.22 -12.79 -2.80
CA LEU A 51 -37.61 -12.26 -1.49
C LEU A 51 -37.96 -10.77 -1.61
N LEU A 52 -37.19 -9.99 -2.37
CA LEU A 52 -37.47 -8.58 -2.62
C LEU A 52 -38.82 -8.39 -3.32
N GLU A 53 -39.14 -9.22 -4.32
CA GLU A 53 -40.43 -9.20 -5.03
C GLU A 53 -41.62 -9.57 -4.14
N SER A 54 -41.39 -10.26 -3.01
CA SER A 54 -42.45 -10.69 -2.11
C SER A 54 -42.93 -9.62 -1.12
N PHE A 55 -42.18 -8.52 -0.96
CA PHE A 55 -42.54 -7.46 -0.03
C PHE A 55 -43.64 -6.56 -0.58
N THR A 56 -44.62 -6.22 0.25
CA THR A 56 -45.68 -5.27 -0.13
C THR A 56 -45.21 -3.82 -0.05
N PRO A 57 -45.84 -2.88 -0.78
CA PRO A 57 -45.53 -1.45 -0.67
C PRO A 57 -45.59 -0.93 0.78
N GLU A 58 -46.52 -1.43 1.60
CA GLU A 58 -46.65 -1.03 3.01
C GLU A 58 -45.47 -1.52 3.86
N GLN A 59 -44.99 -2.74 3.62
CA GLN A 59 -43.83 -3.30 4.31
C GLN A 59 -42.55 -2.55 3.94
N ILE A 60 -42.38 -2.22 2.65
CA ILE A 60 -41.26 -1.42 2.16
C ILE A 60 -41.30 -0.04 2.81
N SER A 61 -42.43 0.66 2.74
CA SER A 61 -42.61 1.98 3.33
C SER A 61 -42.39 1.98 4.85
N ALA A 62 -42.77 0.92 5.55
CA ALA A 62 -42.49 0.76 6.98
C ALA A 62 -41.02 0.45 7.28
N ALA A 63 -40.29 -0.20 6.37
CA ALA A 63 -38.85 -0.41 6.48
C ALA A 63 -38.08 0.90 6.21
N GLU A 64 -38.47 1.65 5.18
CA GLU A 64 -37.90 2.96 4.85
C GLU A 64 -38.00 3.92 6.04
N ARG A 65 -39.20 4.10 6.62
CA ARG A 65 -39.37 4.96 7.81
C ARG A 65 -38.49 4.55 8.99
N ARG A 66 -38.26 3.24 9.19
CA ARG A 66 -37.36 2.75 10.26
C ARG A 66 -35.89 3.03 9.92
N MET A 67 -35.52 2.89 8.66
CA MET A 67 -34.16 3.19 8.21
C MET A 67 -33.87 4.69 8.26
N ASP A 68 -34.82 5.53 7.87
CA ASP A 68 -34.69 6.99 7.95
C ASP A 68 -34.49 7.44 9.40
N ALA A 69 -35.28 6.90 10.34
CA ALA A 69 -35.10 7.19 11.76
C ALA A 69 -33.71 6.77 12.29
N LEU A 70 -33.17 5.63 11.80
CA LEU A 70 -31.82 5.19 12.15
C LEU A 70 -30.74 6.08 11.52
N VAL A 71 -30.94 6.53 10.28
CA VAL A 71 -30.04 7.49 9.62
C VAL A 71 -30.03 8.79 10.41
N ASP A 72 -31.19 9.30 10.82
CA ASP A 72 -31.29 10.50 11.65
C ASP A 72 -30.50 10.34 12.95
N GLU A 73 -30.57 9.19 13.62
CA GLU A 73 -29.80 8.89 14.83
C GLU A 73 -28.27 8.87 14.58
N ILE A 74 -27.84 8.23 13.49
CA ILE A 74 -26.42 8.15 13.12
C ILE A 74 -25.88 9.53 12.72
N GLU A 75 -26.66 10.31 11.97
CA GLU A 75 -26.27 11.66 11.57
C GLU A 75 -26.21 12.62 12.76
N GLN A 76 -27.14 12.51 13.72
CA GLN A 76 -27.11 13.30 14.96
C GLN A 76 -25.87 13.01 15.81
N SER A 77 -25.32 11.80 15.72
CA SER A 77 -24.13 11.37 16.47
C SER A 77 -22.83 11.43 15.67
N ARG A 78 -22.86 11.98 14.43
CA ARG A 78 -21.68 12.10 13.56
C ARG A 78 -20.64 13.05 14.18
N ASP A 79 -19.46 12.52 14.49
CA ASP A 79 -18.32 13.30 14.98
C ASP A 79 -17.34 13.62 13.83
N LEU A 80 -17.13 14.91 13.57
CA LEU A 80 -16.16 15.43 12.59
C LEU A 80 -14.97 16.14 13.26
N SER A 81 -14.84 16.04 14.58
CA SER A 81 -13.75 16.68 15.34
C SER A 81 -12.43 15.93 15.28
N ARG A 82 -12.44 14.70 14.74
CA ARG A 82 -11.30 13.80 14.68
C ARG A 82 -10.58 13.85 13.34
N THR A 83 -9.26 13.76 13.37
CA THR A 83 -8.43 13.58 12.19
C THR A 83 -7.81 12.19 12.20
N ILE A 84 -8.51 11.23 11.59
CA ILE A 84 -8.03 9.85 11.46
C ILE A 84 -7.26 9.71 10.15
N VAL A 85 -6.06 9.15 10.23
CA VAL A 85 -5.21 8.85 9.07
C VAL A 85 -5.00 7.35 8.96
N HIS A 86 -5.16 6.82 7.75
CA HIS A 86 -4.81 5.44 7.42
C HIS A 86 -3.54 5.44 6.58
N VAL A 87 -2.48 4.80 7.06
CA VAL A 87 -1.20 4.72 6.35
C VAL A 87 -1.00 3.30 5.83
N ASP A 88 -0.59 3.16 4.57
CA ASP A 88 -0.34 1.89 3.87
C ASP A 88 1.03 1.95 3.16
N MET A 89 1.93 0.99 3.45
CA MET A 89 3.25 0.95 2.85
C MET A 89 3.22 0.47 1.38
N ASP A 90 3.87 1.22 0.48
CA ASP A 90 3.78 0.97 -0.95
C ASP A 90 4.45 -0.35 -1.36
N ALA A 91 3.64 -1.34 -1.76
CA ALA A 91 4.11 -2.67 -2.19
C ALA A 91 5.07 -3.33 -1.16
N PHE A 92 4.73 -3.23 0.12
CA PHE A 92 5.62 -3.46 1.26
C PHE A 92 6.67 -4.58 1.13
N TYR A 93 6.26 -5.86 1.02
CA TYR A 93 7.23 -6.96 0.96
C TYR A 93 8.16 -6.84 -0.24
N ALA A 94 7.63 -6.48 -1.42
CA ALA A 94 8.46 -6.26 -2.61
C ALA A 94 9.41 -5.06 -2.42
N ALA A 95 8.95 -3.99 -1.77
CA ALA A 95 9.78 -2.83 -1.46
C ALA A 95 10.92 -3.16 -0.50
N VAL A 96 10.68 -4.01 0.51
CA VAL A 96 11.74 -4.52 1.40
C VAL A 96 12.79 -5.31 0.63
N GLU A 97 12.37 -6.26 -0.23
CA GLU A 97 13.33 -7.03 -1.04
C GLU A 97 14.11 -6.14 -2.01
N MET A 98 13.46 -5.14 -2.63
CA MET A 98 14.10 -4.16 -3.52
C MET A 98 15.07 -3.23 -2.79
N ARG A 99 14.80 -2.88 -1.53
CA ARG A 99 15.73 -2.12 -0.69
C ARG A 99 17.00 -2.93 -0.43
N ASP A 100 16.83 -4.19 -0.04
CA ASP A 100 17.92 -5.05 0.41
C ASP A 100 18.73 -5.65 -0.74
N ASN A 101 18.09 -5.87 -1.91
CA ASN A 101 18.73 -6.24 -3.16
C ASN A 101 18.42 -5.22 -4.28
N PRO A 102 19.34 -4.27 -4.55
CA PRO A 102 19.14 -3.22 -5.55
C PRO A 102 18.89 -3.70 -6.98
N ASP A 103 19.34 -4.91 -7.33
CA ASP A 103 19.17 -5.47 -8.69
C ASP A 103 17.68 -5.74 -9.00
N LEU A 104 16.82 -5.82 -7.98
CA LEU A 104 15.39 -6.05 -8.12
C LEU A 104 14.58 -4.78 -8.46
N ARG A 105 15.15 -3.58 -8.33
CA ARG A 105 14.40 -2.31 -8.40
C ARG A 105 13.86 -1.99 -9.78
N ASN A 106 14.60 -2.37 -10.82
CA ASN A 106 14.31 -1.98 -12.20
C ASN A 106 13.73 -3.13 -13.03
N ILE A 107 13.35 -4.23 -12.39
CA ILE A 107 12.78 -5.41 -13.04
C ILE A 107 11.40 -5.74 -12.45
N PRO A 108 10.50 -6.37 -13.20
CA PRO A 108 9.25 -6.88 -12.63
C PRO A 108 9.58 -8.01 -11.64
N MET A 109 9.12 -7.84 -10.39
CA MET A 109 9.33 -8.84 -9.36
C MET A 109 8.10 -9.01 -8.45
N ALA A 110 8.00 -10.20 -7.86
CA ALA A 110 6.96 -10.56 -6.90
C ALA A 110 7.53 -11.34 -5.71
N VAL A 111 6.85 -11.26 -4.58
CA VAL A 111 7.21 -12.01 -3.36
C VAL A 111 6.23 -13.16 -3.16
N GLY A 112 6.73 -14.37 -2.90
CA GLY A 112 5.93 -15.57 -2.70
C GLY A 112 6.61 -16.80 -3.29
N GLY A 113 5.84 -17.64 -3.96
CA GLY A 113 6.36 -18.80 -4.69
C GLY A 113 5.49 -19.14 -5.90
N ASP A 114 5.86 -20.21 -6.62
CA ASP A 114 5.12 -20.63 -7.82
C ASP A 114 3.66 -20.99 -7.51
N HIS A 115 3.36 -21.43 -6.29
CA HIS A 115 1.98 -21.73 -5.88
C HIS A 115 1.14 -20.48 -5.59
N MET A 116 1.72 -19.45 -4.97
CA MET A 116 1.00 -18.25 -4.58
C MET A 116 1.92 -17.05 -4.37
N LEU A 117 1.52 -15.91 -4.90
CA LEU A 117 2.19 -14.63 -4.67
C LEU A 117 1.52 -13.88 -3.51
N SER A 118 2.35 -13.34 -2.62
CA SER A 118 1.92 -12.44 -1.54
C SER A 118 1.73 -11.02 -2.06
N THR A 119 2.65 -10.52 -2.86
CA THR A 119 2.56 -9.19 -3.50
C THR A 119 3.49 -9.08 -4.72
N SER A 120 3.39 -7.96 -5.43
CA SER A 120 4.22 -7.63 -6.60
C SER A 120 4.59 -6.15 -6.60
N ASN A 121 5.77 -5.83 -7.15
CA ASN A 121 6.16 -4.44 -7.37
C ASN A 121 5.34 -3.79 -8.50
N TYR A 122 5.34 -2.47 -8.55
CA TYR A 122 4.57 -1.73 -9.56
C TYR A 122 4.99 -2.05 -11.00
N ALA A 123 6.25 -2.41 -11.23
CA ALA A 123 6.72 -2.84 -12.55
C ALA A 123 6.03 -4.14 -13.01
N ALA A 124 5.86 -5.12 -12.12
CA ALA A 124 5.15 -6.36 -12.41
C ALA A 124 3.63 -6.16 -12.52
N ARG A 125 3.05 -5.21 -11.76
CA ARG A 125 1.61 -4.88 -11.83
C ARG A 125 1.17 -4.43 -13.22
N LYS A 126 2.07 -3.79 -14.00
CA LYS A 126 1.83 -3.41 -15.41
C LYS A 126 1.57 -4.61 -16.34
N PHE A 127 1.90 -5.83 -15.91
CA PHE A 127 1.62 -7.06 -16.65
C PHE A 127 0.39 -7.81 -16.11
N GLY A 128 -0.33 -7.25 -15.14
CA GLY A 128 -1.43 -7.94 -14.48
C GLY A 128 -1.01 -8.80 -13.28
N VAL A 129 0.29 -8.88 -12.97
CA VAL A 129 0.80 -9.68 -11.83
C VAL A 129 0.44 -9.01 -10.51
N ARG A 130 -0.24 -9.74 -9.63
CA ARG A 130 -0.80 -9.22 -8.37
C ARG A 130 -0.76 -10.23 -7.22
N ALA A 131 -1.04 -9.74 -6.02
CA ALA A 131 -1.25 -10.57 -4.83
C ALA A 131 -2.37 -11.61 -5.05
N ALA A 132 -2.28 -12.74 -4.37
CA ALA A 132 -3.20 -13.88 -4.46
C ALA A 132 -3.30 -14.51 -5.87
N MET A 133 -2.35 -14.21 -6.76
CA MET A 133 -2.18 -14.90 -8.04
C MET A 133 -1.18 -16.06 -7.87
N PRO A 134 -1.43 -17.24 -8.45
CA PRO A 134 -0.41 -18.29 -8.51
C PRO A 134 0.83 -17.83 -9.30
N GLY A 135 2.02 -18.04 -8.76
CA GLY A 135 3.28 -17.62 -9.40
C GLY A 135 3.50 -18.23 -10.78
N PHE A 136 3.07 -19.47 -11.00
CA PHE A 136 3.17 -20.11 -12.33
C PHE A 136 2.32 -19.40 -13.40
N ILE A 137 1.16 -18.83 -13.03
CA ILE A 137 0.33 -18.01 -13.93
C ILE A 137 0.99 -16.65 -14.14
N ALA A 138 1.52 -16.05 -13.07
CA ALA A 138 2.21 -14.77 -13.15
C ALA A 138 3.40 -14.78 -14.13
N ARG A 139 4.15 -15.91 -14.21
CA ARG A 139 5.23 -16.09 -15.19
C ARG A 139 4.73 -16.20 -16.64
N LYS A 140 3.47 -16.61 -16.87
CA LYS A 140 2.87 -16.59 -18.21
C LYS A 140 2.51 -15.18 -18.63
N LEU A 141 2.06 -14.35 -17.69
CA LEU A 141 1.78 -12.93 -17.92
C LEU A 141 3.07 -12.11 -18.09
N CYS A 142 4.12 -12.46 -17.35
CA CYS A 142 5.40 -11.76 -17.38
C CYS A 142 6.55 -12.80 -17.38
N PRO A 143 7.03 -13.24 -18.56
CA PRO A 143 8.09 -14.27 -18.66
C PRO A 143 9.40 -13.90 -17.95
N GLN A 144 9.71 -12.60 -17.88
CA GLN A 144 10.87 -12.06 -17.19
C GLN A 144 10.66 -11.81 -15.67
N LEU A 145 9.54 -12.27 -15.10
CA LEU A 145 9.21 -12.08 -13.68
C LEU A 145 10.20 -12.78 -12.76
N THR A 146 10.77 -12.03 -11.82
CA THR A 146 11.55 -12.59 -10.71
C THR A 146 10.64 -12.83 -9.50
N ILE A 147 10.59 -14.07 -9.00
CA ILE A 147 9.85 -14.42 -7.78
C ILE A 147 10.84 -14.63 -6.65
N VAL A 148 10.70 -13.87 -5.58
CA VAL A 148 11.53 -13.93 -4.38
C VAL A 148 10.74 -14.60 -3.25
N PRO A 149 11.30 -15.58 -2.52
CA PRO A 149 10.65 -16.18 -1.35
C PRO A 149 10.33 -15.15 -0.26
N CYS A 150 9.27 -15.38 0.51
CA CYS A 150 8.92 -14.53 1.66
C CYS A 150 9.98 -14.63 2.77
N ASP A 151 10.35 -13.48 3.34
CA ASP A 151 11.20 -13.35 4.53
C ASP A 151 10.48 -12.52 5.60
N PHE A 152 9.65 -13.19 6.41
CA PHE A 152 8.79 -12.53 7.38
C PHE A 152 9.55 -11.83 8.50
N ASP A 153 10.78 -12.24 8.80
CA ASP A 153 11.58 -11.59 9.84
C ASP A 153 12.07 -10.23 9.39
N LYS A 154 12.48 -10.10 8.11
CA LYS A 154 12.75 -8.79 7.51
C LYS A 154 11.52 -7.89 7.51
N TYR A 155 10.35 -8.43 7.16
CA TYR A 155 9.11 -7.64 7.07
C TYR A 155 8.67 -7.15 8.45
N ARG A 156 8.72 -8.00 9.48
CA ARG A 156 8.47 -7.59 10.87
C ARG A 156 9.48 -6.57 11.37
N ALA A 157 10.76 -6.73 11.03
CA ALA A 157 11.79 -5.76 11.40
C ALA A 157 11.56 -4.39 10.74
N ALA A 158 11.19 -4.37 9.46
CA ALA A 158 10.82 -3.15 8.76
C ALA A 158 9.57 -2.50 9.38
N SER A 159 8.51 -3.28 9.63
CA SER A 159 7.28 -2.82 10.26
C SER A 159 7.54 -2.18 11.63
N LYS A 160 8.37 -2.80 12.48
CA LYS A 160 8.76 -2.24 13.78
C LYS A 160 9.42 -0.86 13.67
N ARG A 161 10.21 -0.62 12.62
CA ARG A 161 10.84 0.69 12.38
C ARG A 161 9.81 1.74 11.93
N VAL A 162 8.80 1.35 11.17
CA VAL A 162 7.68 2.23 10.80
C VAL A 162 6.83 2.55 12.04
N GLN A 163 6.53 1.55 12.87
CA GLN A 163 5.79 1.74 14.14
C GLN A 163 6.46 2.74 15.09
N GLN A 164 7.80 2.77 15.13
CA GLN A 164 8.55 3.79 15.89
C GLN A 164 8.32 5.21 15.38
N VAL A 165 7.99 5.38 14.10
CA VAL A 165 7.58 6.67 13.55
C VAL A 165 6.14 6.96 13.92
N PHE A 166 5.22 6.00 13.75
CA PHE A 166 3.80 6.15 14.11
C PHE A 166 3.61 6.58 15.58
N ALA A 167 4.32 5.96 16.51
CA ALA A 167 4.26 6.26 17.94
C ALA A 167 4.64 7.71 18.32
N GLN A 168 5.27 8.46 17.41
CA GLN A 168 5.59 9.89 17.61
C GLN A 168 4.39 10.79 17.32
N TYR A 169 3.42 10.32 16.53
CA TYR A 169 2.24 11.07 16.12
C TYR A 169 0.99 10.65 16.88
N ASP A 170 0.88 9.36 17.17
CA ASP A 170 -0.19 8.76 17.97
C ASP A 170 0.39 7.59 18.76
N PRO A 171 0.49 7.65 20.09
CA PRO A 171 0.99 6.54 20.91
C PRO A 171 0.02 5.34 20.98
N ASP A 172 -1.27 5.54 20.69
CA ASP A 172 -2.34 4.54 20.78
C ASP A 172 -2.79 4.04 19.38
N PHE A 173 -1.95 4.25 18.36
CA PHE A 173 -2.21 3.83 16.99
C PHE A 173 -2.55 2.33 16.89
N SER A 174 -3.38 1.97 15.91
CA SER A 174 -3.78 0.58 15.68
C SER A 174 -3.20 0.02 14.39
N MET A 175 -2.39 -1.03 14.49
CA MET A 175 -1.93 -1.79 13.32
C MET A 175 -3.07 -2.64 12.73
N GLY A 176 -3.34 -2.51 11.43
CA GLY A 176 -4.21 -3.41 10.67
C GLY A 176 -3.48 -4.65 10.16
N SER A 177 -2.20 -4.49 9.80
CA SER A 177 -1.33 -5.54 9.27
C SER A 177 0.14 -5.26 9.65
N LEU A 178 1.13 -5.74 8.87
CA LEU A 178 2.52 -5.32 9.03
C LEU A 178 2.80 -3.96 8.34
N ASP A 179 2.00 -3.59 7.35
CA ASP A 179 2.15 -2.40 6.50
C ASP A 179 1.05 -1.36 6.63
N GLU A 180 -0.05 -1.68 7.31
CA GLU A 180 -1.19 -0.78 7.44
C GLU A 180 -1.43 -0.38 8.90
N ALA A 181 -1.70 0.90 9.15
CA ALA A 181 -2.02 1.43 10.47
C ALA A 181 -3.05 2.56 10.41
N TYR A 182 -3.85 2.67 11.47
CA TYR A 182 -4.76 3.78 11.72
C TYR A 182 -4.20 4.63 12.87
N LEU A 183 -4.14 5.94 12.67
CA LEU A 183 -3.66 6.92 13.65
C LEU A 183 -4.72 8.00 13.88
N ASP A 184 -4.92 8.42 15.12
CA ASP A 184 -5.68 9.63 15.46
C ASP A 184 -4.72 10.81 15.66
N LEU A 185 -4.61 11.67 14.64
CA LEU A 185 -3.73 12.85 14.67
C LEU A 185 -4.33 14.05 15.41
N THR A 186 -5.54 13.92 15.96
CA THR A 186 -6.29 15.04 16.56
C THR A 186 -5.48 15.78 17.62
N ASP A 187 -4.85 15.05 18.54
CA ASP A 187 -4.10 15.67 19.63
C ASP A 187 -2.75 16.20 19.18
N CYS A 188 -2.06 15.50 18.27
CA CYS A 188 -0.85 16.00 17.62
C CYS A 188 -1.11 17.35 16.91
N LEU A 189 -2.21 17.48 16.16
CA LEU A 189 -2.57 18.70 15.45
C LEU A 189 -2.96 19.84 16.39
N LYS A 190 -3.66 19.54 17.49
CA LYS A 190 -3.96 20.54 18.54
C LYS A 190 -2.67 21.07 19.16
N GLN A 191 -1.72 20.20 19.50
CA GLN A 191 -0.43 20.59 20.06
C GLN A 191 0.38 21.45 19.08
N ARG A 192 0.44 21.07 17.80
CA ARG A 192 1.09 21.88 16.77
C ARG A 192 0.47 23.26 16.60
N SER A 193 -0.86 23.34 16.68
CA SER A 193 -1.60 24.61 16.54
C SER A 193 -1.39 25.56 17.72
N GLN A 194 -1.08 25.03 18.91
CA GLN A 194 -0.80 25.80 20.12
C GLN A 194 0.68 26.21 20.26
N SER A 195 1.57 25.63 19.45
CA SER A 195 2.99 25.95 19.46
C SER A 195 3.28 27.21 18.65
N ASP A 196 4.22 28.04 19.12
CA ASP A 196 4.75 29.19 18.35
C ASP A 196 5.57 28.73 17.13
N GLN A 197 5.95 27.45 17.09
CA GLN A 197 6.71 26.86 16.01
C GLN A 197 5.82 26.65 14.76
N LYS A 198 6.03 27.51 13.76
CA LYS A 198 5.29 27.45 12.47
C LYS A 198 5.80 26.40 11.50
N GLN A 199 7.04 25.94 11.67
CA GLN A 199 7.69 24.99 10.79
C GLN A 199 8.58 24.02 11.57
N HIS A 200 8.57 22.76 11.14
CA HIS A 200 9.34 21.66 11.70
C HIS A 200 10.43 21.27 10.70
N GLU A 201 11.65 21.72 10.97
CA GLU A 201 12.81 21.45 10.12
C GLU A 201 13.43 20.10 10.47
N HIS A 202 13.79 19.33 9.43
CA HIS A 202 14.47 18.05 9.55
C HIS A 202 15.65 17.98 8.59
N GLU A 203 16.73 17.34 9.05
CA GLU A 203 17.77 16.89 8.13
C GLU A 203 17.23 15.80 7.22
N ARG A 204 17.53 15.91 5.93
CA ARG A 204 17.17 14.93 4.92
C ARG A 204 18.44 14.38 4.27
N MET A 205 18.49 13.06 4.20
CA MET A 205 19.52 12.32 3.49
C MET A 205 18.95 11.74 2.20
N ARG A 206 19.66 11.96 1.08
CA ARG A 206 19.35 11.42 -0.25
C ARG A 206 20.62 10.83 -0.86
N TYR A 207 20.45 9.90 -1.80
CA TYR A 207 21.58 9.23 -2.44
C TYR A 207 21.49 9.30 -3.97
N SER A 208 22.62 9.55 -4.63
CA SER A 208 22.74 9.63 -6.10
C SER A 208 23.94 8.81 -6.64
N GLY A 209 24.21 8.85 -7.94
CA GLY A 209 25.32 8.14 -8.60
C GLY A 209 25.10 6.64 -8.87
N ASP A 210 26.17 5.92 -9.22
CA ASP A 210 26.10 4.52 -9.70
C ASP A 210 25.86 3.47 -8.60
N CYS A 211 26.05 3.86 -7.32
CA CYS A 211 25.70 3.03 -6.18
C CYS A 211 24.18 3.02 -5.97
N LEU A 212 23.56 1.85 -6.10
CA LEU A 212 22.14 1.66 -5.81
C LEU A 212 21.88 1.11 -4.40
N CYS A 213 22.87 0.98 -3.52
CA CYS A 213 22.69 0.26 -2.25
C CYS A 213 21.89 1.03 -1.18
N ARG A 214 21.73 2.34 -1.32
CA ARG A 214 21.03 3.21 -0.35
C ARG A 214 19.78 3.85 -0.95
N LEU A 215 18.86 4.18 -0.05
CA LEU A 215 17.59 4.87 -0.30
C LEU A 215 17.45 5.98 0.77
N PRO A 216 16.70 7.05 0.49
CA PRO A 216 16.00 7.34 -0.76
C PRO A 216 16.91 7.84 -1.88
N ARG A 217 16.51 7.58 -3.14
CA ARG A 217 17.28 7.98 -4.33
C ARG A 217 16.80 9.33 -4.85
N SER A 218 17.72 10.20 -5.22
CA SER A 218 17.39 11.47 -5.84
C SER A 218 18.49 11.91 -6.80
N SER A 219 18.10 12.34 -8.00
CA SER A 219 19.00 12.97 -8.98
C SER A 219 19.03 14.49 -8.87
N VAL A 220 18.14 15.08 -8.06
CA VAL A 220 18.05 16.53 -7.87
C VAL A 220 19.18 16.96 -6.94
N MET A 221 19.91 18.01 -7.31
CA MET A 221 20.96 18.59 -6.46
C MET A 221 20.81 20.11 -6.51
N ASN A 222 20.82 20.75 -5.35
CA ASN A 222 20.81 22.20 -5.22
C ASN A 222 22.21 22.71 -4.87
N ALA A 223 22.45 24.00 -5.11
CA ALA A 223 23.75 24.62 -4.84
C ALA A 223 24.12 24.60 -3.34
N GLU A 224 23.13 24.54 -2.45
CA GLU A 224 23.29 24.56 -1.00
C GLU A 224 23.41 23.16 -0.38
N ASP A 225 23.25 22.09 -1.18
CA ASP A 225 23.30 20.72 -0.68
C ASP A 225 24.73 20.35 -0.22
N GLU A 226 24.85 19.74 0.96
CA GLU A 226 26.09 19.16 1.43
C GLU A 226 26.31 17.79 0.77
N VAL A 227 27.36 17.66 -0.04
CA VAL A 227 27.62 16.44 -0.82
C VAL A 227 28.86 15.74 -0.31
N THR A 228 28.72 14.46 0.05
CA THR A 228 29.84 13.59 0.43
C THR A 228 29.90 12.40 -0.51
N VAL A 229 31.08 12.14 -1.08
CA VAL A 229 31.35 10.95 -1.89
C VAL A 229 32.15 9.96 -1.05
N SER A 230 31.69 8.72 -0.97
CA SER A 230 32.38 7.65 -0.26
C SER A 230 32.29 6.33 -1.02
N MET A 231 33.14 5.37 -0.65
CA MET A 231 33.09 4.03 -1.25
C MET A 231 32.02 3.18 -0.57
N CYS A 232 31.03 2.70 -1.32
CA CYS A 232 29.98 1.86 -0.76
C CYS A 232 30.54 0.53 -0.24
N SER A 233 30.24 0.21 1.02
CA SER A 233 30.72 -1.02 1.65
C SER A 233 30.15 -2.29 0.99
N ARG A 234 28.93 -2.21 0.42
CA ARG A 234 28.19 -3.32 -0.20
C ARG A 234 28.64 -3.60 -1.65
N CYS A 235 28.57 -2.60 -2.53
CA CYS A 235 28.83 -2.80 -3.97
C CYS A 235 30.20 -2.30 -4.45
N LYS A 236 31.00 -1.68 -3.57
CA LYS A 236 32.33 -1.13 -3.91
C LYS A 236 32.32 -0.11 -5.06
N ARG A 237 31.18 0.55 -5.30
CA ARG A 237 31.05 1.70 -6.20
C ARG A 237 31.01 3.00 -5.39
N ASN A 238 31.28 4.12 -6.04
CA ASN A 238 31.14 5.44 -5.44
C ASN A 238 29.68 5.71 -5.08
N GLU A 239 29.45 6.07 -3.83
CA GLU A 239 28.18 6.49 -3.26
C GLU A 239 28.23 7.98 -2.98
N THR A 240 27.30 8.72 -3.59
CA THR A 240 27.13 10.15 -3.34
C THR A 240 25.97 10.31 -2.37
N ALA A 241 26.28 10.74 -1.15
CA ALA A 241 25.31 11.14 -0.15
C ALA A 241 25.09 12.66 -0.25
N ILE A 242 23.83 13.06 -0.26
CA ILE A 242 23.38 14.44 -0.35
C ILE A 242 22.60 14.74 0.92
N ARG A 243 23.06 15.73 1.69
CA ARG A 243 22.41 16.20 2.91
C ARG A 243 21.88 17.61 2.69
N ASP A 244 20.63 17.81 3.06
CA ASP A 244 19.99 19.10 3.06
C ASP A 244 18.94 19.17 4.20
N LYS A 245 18.18 20.25 4.23
CA LYS A 245 17.11 20.48 5.20
C LYS A 245 15.77 20.59 4.49
N ILE A 246 14.72 20.11 5.15
CA ILE A 246 13.33 20.24 4.69
C ILE A 246 12.45 20.60 5.89
N SER A 247 11.44 21.44 5.65
CA SER A 247 10.52 21.91 6.67
C SER A 247 9.09 21.55 6.34
N PHE A 248 8.32 21.17 7.36
CA PHE A 248 6.89 20.89 7.27
C PHE A 248 6.11 21.87 8.14
N GLY A 249 4.93 22.30 7.67
CA GLY A 249 4.05 23.15 8.45
C GLY A 249 3.24 22.41 9.51
N ASN A 250 2.11 23.01 9.88
CA ASN A 250 1.21 22.53 10.93
C ASN A 250 -0.16 22.06 10.38
N SER A 251 -0.36 22.08 9.06
CA SER A 251 -1.58 21.55 8.44
C SER A 251 -1.64 20.02 8.55
N VAL A 252 -2.83 19.44 8.36
CA VAL A 252 -2.99 17.98 8.32
C VAL A 252 -2.08 17.38 7.26
N GLU A 253 -2.07 17.99 6.08
CA GLU A 253 -1.27 17.58 4.93
C GLU A 253 0.23 17.63 5.24
N ASP A 254 0.69 18.67 5.93
CA ASP A 254 2.09 18.82 6.36
C ASP A 254 2.49 17.74 7.36
N VAL A 255 1.64 17.45 8.37
CA VAL A 255 1.92 16.41 9.37
C VAL A 255 2.00 15.04 8.71
N VAL A 256 1.09 14.73 7.79
CA VAL A 256 1.10 13.47 7.05
C VAL A 256 2.31 13.38 6.12
N ALA A 257 2.67 14.47 5.43
CA ALA A 257 3.87 14.53 4.60
C ALA A 257 5.14 14.34 5.41
N GLU A 258 5.24 14.96 6.59
CA GLU A 258 6.36 14.80 7.52
C GLU A 258 6.46 13.35 8.01
N MET A 259 5.33 12.73 8.38
CA MET A 259 5.29 11.34 8.82
C MET A 259 5.81 10.40 7.72
N ARG A 260 5.31 10.55 6.49
CA ARG A 260 5.77 9.77 5.33
C ARG A 260 7.26 10.00 5.04
N PHE A 261 7.72 11.24 5.17
CA PHE A 261 9.15 11.58 5.08
C PHE A 261 9.98 10.85 6.15
N LYS A 262 9.56 10.87 7.41
CA LYS A 262 10.27 10.17 8.50
C LYS A 262 10.29 8.65 8.29
N ILE A 263 9.21 8.07 7.77
CA ILE A 263 9.16 6.66 7.37
C ILE A 263 10.22 6.36 6.31
N GLU A 264 10.30 7.19 5.26
CA GLU A 264 11.26 7.02 4.17
C GLU A 264 12.71 7.19 4.67
N GLN A 265 13.00 8.21 5.47
CA GLN A 265 14.33 8.41 6.06
C GLN A 265 14.73 7.26 6.99
N ALA A 266 13.79 6.76 7.78
CA ALA A 266 14.05 5.64 8.69
C ALA A 266 14.27 4.34 7.92
N THR A 267 13.45 4.03 6.92
CA THR A 267 13.36 2.68 6.37
C THR A 267 13.88 2.53 4.94
N GLY A 268 13.99 3.62 4.20
CA GLY A 268 14.18 3.64 2.75
C GLY A 268 12.95 3.21 1.96
N LEU A 269 11.78 3.07 2.60
CA LEU A 269 10.53 2.62 1.99
C LEU A 269 9.52 3.78 1.96
N THR A 270 8.63 3.77 0.98
CA THR A 270 7.58 4.78 0.84
C THR A 270 6.25 4.27 1.37
N ALA A 271 5.37 5.20 1.72
CA ALA A 271 4.00 4.92 2.15
C ALA A 271 3.02 5.90 1.50
N SER A 272 1.78 5.45 1.38
CA SER A 272 0.61 6.25 1.04
C SER A 272 -0.24 6.47 2.30
N ALA A 273 -0.94 7.59 2.39
CA ALA A 273 -1.79 7.94 3.51
C ALA A 273 -2.95 8.84 3.06
#